data_AF-A0A0A1WYF7-F1
#
_entry.id   AF-A0A0A1WYF7-F1
#
_cell.length_a   1.000
_cell.length_b   1.000
_cell.length_c   1.000
_cell.angle_alpha   90.00
_cell.angle_beta   90.00
_cell.angle_gamma   90.00
#
_symmetry.space_group_name_H-M   'P 1'
#
loop_
_entity.id
_entity.type
_entity.pdbx_description
1 polymer ?
#
loop_
_entity_poly.entity_id
_entity_poly.type
_entity_poly.pdbx_seq_one_letter_code
_entity_poly.pdbx_strand_id
1 'polypeptide(L)'
;MLAAACANKNCKEFLDINLNNCPRCDAGVSPKQRNSYNEAMSITKTHLENMKDIAYLDVCKLCLAKQKGYLHPLNVWHLKTLDAAFEAAIDVSKWAEALEFGTELVPG
;
A
#
# COMPACT_ATOMS: atom_id res chain seq x y z
N MET A 1 0.98 1.39 -12.13
CA MET A 1 2.21 1.70 -11.37
C MET A 1 2.41 0.67 -10.26
N LEU A 2 3.56 -0.02 -10.24
CA LEU A 2 3.95 -0.97 -9.19
C LEU A 2 5.15 -0.40 -8.40
N ALA A 3 5.06 0.86 -8.01
CA ALA A 3 6.19 1.57 -7.41
C ALA A 3 6.37 1.19 -5.94
N ALA A 4 7.62 1.03 -5.52
CA ALA A 4 8.01 0.94 -4.12
C ALA A 4 8.22 2.35 -3.54
N ALA A 5 8.13 2.45 -2.21
CA ALA A 5 8.56 3.63 -1.49
C ALA A 5 10.09 3.67 -1.40
N CYS A 6 10.67 4.86 -1.52
CA CYS A 6 12.09 5.05 -1.30
C CYS A 6 12.45 4.81 0.17
N ALA A 7 13.62 4.22 0.44
CA ALA A 7 14.14 4.06 1.80
C ALA A 7 14.43 5.41 2.48
N ASN A 8 14.76 6.43 1.69
CA ASN A 8 14.85 7.80 2.15
C ASN A 8 13.43 8.39 2.30
N LYS A 9 12.98 8.58 3.54
CA LYS A 9 11.64 9.10 3.88
C LYS A 9 11.33 10.48 3.31
N ASN A 10 12.35 11.26 2.95
CA ASN A 10 12.19 12.58 2.35
C ASN A 10 12.08 12.52 0.81
N CYS A 11 12.29 11.35 0.21
CA CYS A 11 12.19 11.13 -1.23
C CYS A 11 10.84 10.52 -1.58
N LYS A 12 10.05 11.25 -2.38
CA LYS A 12 8.73 10.83 -2.88
C LYS A 12 8.79 10.29 -4.32
N GLU A 13 9.95 9.79 -4.74
CA GLU A 13 10.13 9.27 -6.10
C GLU A 13 9.50 7.88 -6.24
N PHE A 14 9.02 7.58 -7.45
CA PHE A 14 8.59 6.23 -7.80
C PHE A 14 9.81 5.33 -7.93
N LEU A 15 10.00 4.42 -6.98
CA LEU A 15 11.12 3.49 -7.00
C LEU A 15 10.73 2.18 -7.69
N ASP A 16 11.47 1.79 -8.73
CA ASP A 16 11.50 0.40 -9.17
C ASP A 16 12.36 -0.41 -8.20
N ILE A 17 11.75 -1.41 -7.54
CA ILE A 17 12.41 -2.23 -6.51
C ILE A 17 13.55 -3.09 -7.06
N ASN A 18 13.62 -3.28 -8.37
CA ASN A 18 14.66 -4.07 -9.02
C ASN A 18 15.96 -3.28 -9.21
N LEU A 19 15.91 -1.95 -9.08
CA LEU A 19 17.10 -1.11 -9.07
C LEU A 19 17.90 -1.31 -7.78
N ASN A 20 19.20 -1.00 -7.86
CA ASN A 20 20.08 -0.99 -6.68
C ASN A 20 19.96 0.31 -5.90
N ASN A 21 19.63 1.41 -6.57
CA ASN A 21 19.59 2.75 -5.99
C ASN A 21 18.37 3.50 -6.49
N CYS A 22 17.87 4.43 -5.68
CA CYS A 22 16.81 5.35 -6.08
C CYS A 22 17.32 6.32 -7.17
N PRO A 23 16.61 6.49 -8.29
CA PRO A 23 17.06 7.34 -9.40
C PRO A 23 17.12 8.83 -9.06
N ARG A 24 16.45 9.27 -7.98
CA ARG A 24 16.40 10.67 -7.56
C ARG A 24 17.38 11.04 -6.46
N CYS A 25 17.48 10.21 -5.43
CA CYS A 25 18.26 10.54 -4.22
C CYS A 25 19.44 9.59 -3.97
N ASP A 26 19.67 8.64 -4.88
CA ASP A 26 20.73 7.64 -4.84
C ASP A 26 20.74 6.74 -3.58
N ALA A 27 19.66 6.77 -2.79
CA ALA A 27 19.52 5.88 -1.65
C ALA A 27 19.49 4.42 -2.11
N GLY A 28 20.35 3.59 -1.51
CA GLY A 28 20.45 2.17 -1.82
C GLY A 28 19.19 1.38 -1.44
N VAL A 29 18.80 0.45 -2.31
CA VAL A 29 17.70 -0.50 -2.13
C VAL A 29 18.28 -1.76 -1.50
N SER A 30 18.02 -1.94 -0.20
CA SER A 30 18.50 -3.12 0.51
C SER A 30 17.74 -4.39 0.10
N PRO A 31 18.36 -5.59 0.20
CA PRO A 31 17.65 -6.86 0.02
C PRO A 31 16.44 -7.00 0.95
N LYS A 32 16.53 -6.48 2.18
CA LYS A 32 15.41 -6.46 3.14
C LYS A 32 14.23 -5.65 2.60
N GLN A 33 14.47 -4.45 2.08
CA GLN A 33 13.42 -3.61 1.50
C GLN A 33 12.76 -4.29 0.30
N ARG A 34 13.56 -4.90 -0.59
CA ARG A 34 13.06 -5.66 -1.74
C ARG A 34 12.16 -6.82 -1.31
N ASN A 35 12.60 -7.58 -0.31
CA ASN A 35 11.83 -8.69 0.22
C ASN A 35 10.52 -8.21 0.87
N SER A 36 10.56 -7.15 1.69
CA SER A 36 9.36 -6.59 2.33
C SER A 36 8.37 -6.00 1.31
N TYR A 37 8.84 -5.34 0.26
CA TYR A 37 7.99 -4.89 -0.84
C TYR A 37 7.30 -6.06 -1.54
N ASN A 38 8.06 -7.10 -1.89
CA ASN A 38 7.52 -8.29 -2.56
C ASN A 38 6.52 -9.04 -1.67
N GLU A 39 6.82 -9.19 -0.37
CA GLU A 39 5.91 -9.78 0.61
C GLU A 39 4.61 -8.97 0.70
N ALA A 40 4.70 -7.64 0.88
CA ALA A 40 3.53 -6.78 0.96
C ALA A 40 2.67 -6.85 -0.31
N MET A 41 3.30 -6.84 -1.48
CA MET A 41 2.64 -7.02 -2.78
C MET A 41 1.93 -8.38 -2.90
N SER A 42 2.60 -9.47 -2.49
CA SER A 42 2.04 -10.82 -2.55
C SER A 42 0.83 -10.96 -1.63
N ILE A 43 0.97 -10.57 -0.35
CA ILE A 43 -0.10 -10.63 0.66
C ILE A 43 -1.30 -9.80 0.19
N THR A 44 -1.06 -8.59 -0.29
CA THR A 44 -2.12 -7.69 -0.77
C THR A 44 -2.91 -8.30 -1.90
N LYS A 45 -2.23 -8.85 -2.93
CA LYS A 45 -2.90 -9.51 -4.07
C LYS A 45 -3.72 -10.71 -3.62
N THR A 46 -3.11 -11.59 -2.82
CA THR A 46 -3.79 -12.80 -2.33
C THR A 46 -5.05 -12.46 -1.54
N HIS A 47 -5.02 -11.45 -0.68
CA HIS A 47 -6.21 -11.09 0.10
C HIS A 47 -7.27 -10.33 -0.69
N LEU A 48 -6.87 -9.43 -1.59
CA LEU A 48 -7.83 -8.70 -2.44
C LEU A 48 -8.47 -9.59 -3.51
N GLU A 49 -7.78 -10.58 -4.05
CA GLU A 49 -8.36 -11.52 -5.03
C GLU A 49 -9.40 -12.47 -4.40
N ASN A 50 -9.31 -12.69 -3.08
CA ASN A 50 -10.23 -13.54 -2.32
C ASN A 50 -11.36 -12.74 -1.63
N MET A 51 -11.71 -11.56 -2.15
CA MET A 51 -12.82 -10.69 -1.72
C MET A 51 -14.18 -11.41 -1.64
N LYS A 52 -14.47 -12.12 -0.54
CA LYS A 52 -15.77 -12.82 -0.35
C LYS A 52 -16.32 -12.84 1.09
N ASP A 53 -15.59 -12.37 2.11
CA ASP A 53 -15.95 -12.62 3.51
C ASP A 53 -16.28 -11.38 4.36
N ILE A 54 -17.12 -11.58 5.38
CA ILE A 54 -17.70 -10.59 6.31
C ILE A 54 -16.64 -9.75 7.07
N ALA A 55 -15.39 -10.21 7.18
CA ALA A 55 -14.31 -9.52 7.92
C ALA A 55 -13.40 -8.65 7.02
N TYR A 56 -13.92 -8.18 5.89
CA TYR A 56 -13.13 -7.58 4.83
C TYR A 56 -12.38 -6.30 5.21
N LEU A 57 -12.97 -5.46 6.07
CA LEU A 57 -12.33 -4.23 6.56
C LEU A 57 -11.04 -4.52 7.34
N ASP A 58 -11.03 -5.55 8.19
CA ASP A 58 -9.84 -5.90 8.99
C ASP A 58 -8.72 -6.45 8.11
N VAL A 59 -9.06 -7.18 7.05
CA VAL A 59 -8.12 -7.66 6.04
C VAL A 59 -7.48 -6.48 5.29
N CYS A 60 -8.28 -5.48 4.90
CA CYS A 60 -7.76 -4.28 4.24
C CYS A 60 -6.79 -3.52 5.15
N LYS A 61 -7.15 -3.33 6.43
CA LYS A 61 -6.26 -2.72 7.42
C LYS A 61 -4.95 -3.48 7.61
N LEU A 62 -5.00 -4.81 7.65
CA LEU A 62 -3.80 -5.65 7.74
C LEU A 62 -2.90 -5.43 6.52
N CYS A 63 -3.48 -5.38 5.32
CA CYS A 63 -2.74 -5.09 4.09
C CYS A 63 -2.12 -3.70 4.12
N LEU A 64 -2.88 -2.64 4.46
CA LEU A 64 -2.37 -1.27 4.57
C LEU A 64 -1.21 -1.17 5.58
N ALA A 65 -1.32 -1.82 6.73
CA ALA A 65 -0.26 -1.87 7.72
C ALA A 65 1.01 -2.54 7.20
N LYS A 66 0.88 -3.60 6.40
CA LYS A 66 2.00 -4.29 5.75
C LYS A 66 2.64 -3.49 4.62
N GLN A 67 1.85 -2.70 3.91
CA GLN A 67 2.33 -1.86 2.79
C GLN A 67 3.09 -0.63 3.26
N LYS A 68 2.77 -0.13 4.46
CA LYS A 68 3.31 1.12 5.01
C LYS A 68 4.84 1.17 4.97
N GLY A 69 5.36 2.16 4.24
CA GLY A 69 6.80 2.39 4.09
C GLY A 69 7.50 1.50 3.06
N TYR A 70 6.78 0.58 2.40
CA TYR A 70 7.32 -0.29 1.35
C TYR A 70 6.68 -0.05 -0.01
N LEU A 71 5.37 0.14 -0.07
CA LEU A 71 4.68 0.56 -1.30
C LEU A 71 4.65 2.08 -1.37
N HIS A 72 4.86 2.61 -2.57
CA HIS A 72 4.62 4.03 -2.82
C HIS A 72 3.13 4.33 -2.58
N PRO A 73 2.73 5.51 -2.06
CA PRO A 73 1.33 5.87 -1.91
C PRO A 73 0.53 5.66 -3.20
N LEU A 74 1.07 6.06 -4.35
CA LEU A 74 0.44 5.84 -5.66
C LEU A 74 0.66 4.43 -6.28
N ASN A 75 1.02 3.42 -5.47
CA ASN A 75 1.08 2.05 -5.95
C ASN A 75 -0.34 1.52 -6.17
N VAL A 76 -0.62 0.97 -7.34
CA VAL A 76 -1.99 0.53 -7.70
C VAL A 76 -2.62 -0.43 -6.69
N TRP A 77 -1.83 -1.28 -6.03
CA TRP A 77 -2.34 -2.22 -5.04
C TRP A 77 -2.59 -1.57 -3.69
N HIS A 78 -1.83 -0.53 -3.34
CA HIS A 78 -2.13 0.30 -2.17
C HIS A 78 -3.46 1.02 -2.37
N LEU A 79 -3.65 1.64 -3.53
CA LEU A 79 -4.87 2.37 -3.88
C LEU A 79 -6.10 1.47 -3.91
N LYS A 80 -5.98 0.29 -4.53
CA LYS A 80 -7.04 -0.73 -4.48
C LYS A 80 -7.37 -1.18 -3.06
N THR A 81 -6.38 -1.22 -2.16
CA THR A 81 -6.62 -1.58 -0.76
C THR A 81 -7.31 -0.44 0.00
N LEU A 82 -6.91 0.81 -0.25
CA LEU A 82 -7.55 2.00 0.34
C LEU A 82 -9.00 2.13 -0.10
N ASP A 83 -9.27 1.98 -1.40
CA ASP A 83 -10.60 2.01 -1.98
C ASP A 83 -11.51 0.93 -1.37
N ALA A 84 -11.01 -0.31 -1.33
CA ALA A 84 -11.68 -1.42 -0.66
C ALA A 84 -11.93 -1.16 0.85
N ALA A 85 -10.95 -0.59 1.56
CA ALA A 85 -11.09 -0.26 2.98
C ALA A 85 -12.14 0.83 3.20
N PHE A 86 -12.18 1.81 2.31
CA PHE A 86 -13.15 2.90 2.32
C PHE A 86 -14.58 2.39 2.14
N GLU A 87 -14.83 1.59 1.09
CA GLU A 87 -16.13 0.96 0.85
C GLU A 87 -16.56 0.08 2.02
N ALA A 88 -15.66 -0.79 2.50
CA ALA A 88 -15.96 -1.67 3.63
C ALA A 88 -16.27 -0.90 4.91
N ALA A 89 -15.58 0.22 5.17
CA ALA A 89 -15.85 1.07 6.33
C ALA A 89 -17.23 1.76 6.23
N ILE A 90 -17.69 2.13 5.03
CA ILE A 90 -19.04 2.64 4.80
C ILE A 90 -20.08 1.54 5.08
N ASP A 91 -19.88 0.34 4.54
CA ASP A 91 -20.81 -0.79 4.69
C ASP A 91 -21.05 -1.16 6.16
N VAL A 92 -20.01 -1.08 7.00
CA VAL A 92 -20.11 -1.34 8.45
C VAL A 92 -20.29 -0.06 9.28
N SER A 93 -20.65 1.07 8.66
CA SER A 93 -20.94 2.35 9.32
C SER A 93 -19.81 2.91 10.20
N LYS A 94 -18.55 2.61 9.89
CA LYS A 94 -17.36 3.16 10.56
C LYS A 94 -16.92 4.46 9.89
N TRP A 95 -17.75 5.50 10.01
CA TRP A 95 -17.59 6.77 9.29
C TRP A 95 -16.25 7.48 9.51
N ALA A 96 -15.69 7.40 10.72
CA ALA A 96 -14.39 8.00 11.01
C ALA A 96 -13.28 7.35 10.18
N GLU A 97 -13.27 6.01 10.11
CA GLU A 97 -12.30 5.26 9.30
C GLU A 97 -12.53 5.48 7.80
N ALA A 98 -13.80 5.54 7.36
CA ALA A 98 -14.12 5.87 5.97
C ALA A 98 -13.57 7.27 5.59
N LEU A 99 -13.72 8.27 6.45
CA LEU A 99 -13.17 9.60 6.19
C LEU A 99 -11.63 9.57 6.12
N GLU A 100 -10.97 8.82 7.01
CA GLU A 100 -9.52 8.63 6.98
C GLU A 100 -9.06 8.00 5.65
N PHE A 101 -9.61 6.84 5.28
CA PHE A 101 -9.24 6.15 4.03
C PHE A 101 -9.55 7.00 2.79
N GLY A 102 -10.73 7.64 2.76
CA GLY A 102 -11.11 8.51 1.66
C GLY A 102 -10.18 9.71 1.50
N THR A 103 -9.74 10.31 2.61
CA THR A 103 -8.78 11.43 2.59
C THR A 103 -7.41 10.99 2.09
N GLU A 104 -6.94 9.81 2.49
CA GLU A 104 -5.67 9.24 2.02
C GLU A 104 -5.71 8.86 0.54
N LEU A 105 -6.88 8.53 0.01
CA LEU A 105 -7.11 8.17 -1.39
C LEU A 105 -7.20 9.39 -2.34
N VAL A 106 -7.52 10.59 -1.86
CA VAL A 106 -7.67 11.81 -2.71
C VAL A 106 -6.50 12.07 -3.67
N PRO A 107 -5.22 11.89 -3.30
CA PRO A 107 -4.09 12.10 -4.21
C PRO A 107 -4.03 11.12 -5.38
N GLY A 108 -4.86 10.08 -5.37
CA GLY A 108 -4.93 9.01 -6.37
C GLY A 108 -4.67 7.69 -5.72
#